data_AF-A0A7S2KUA8-F1
#
_entry.id   AF-A0A7S2KUA8-F1
#
_cell.length_a   1.000
_cell.length_b   1.000
_cell.length_c   1.000
_cell.angle_alpha   90.00
_cell.angle_beta   90.00
_cell.angle_gamma   90.00
#
_symmetry.space_group_name_H-M   'P 1'
#
loop_
_entity.id
_entity.type
_entity.pdbx_description
1 polymer ?
#
loop_
_entity_poly.entity_id
_entity_poly.type
_entity_poly.pdbx_seq_one_letter_code
_entity_poly.pdbx_strand_id
1 'polypeptide(L)'
;VTDAPDGAFCWICHEGAKEWPGDQPGFQELNRDCSCRGSSGYSHWSCLVQYAANKVAEGGDITKAWRECPLCNQRYNNELQLDMADAFIQMADQIDDCDPFRYAEALWT
;
A
#
# COMPACT_ATOMS: atom_id res chain seq x y z
N VAL A 1 5.86 -14.71 5.07
CA VAL A 1 5.79 -14.29 3.66
C VAL A 1 5.71 -15.55 2.80
N THR A 2 4.67 -15.69 1.97
CA THR A 2 4.60 -16.79 0.98
C THR A 2 5.10 -16.23 -0.32
N ASP A 3 6.09 -16.89 -0.94
CA ASP A 3 6.64 -16.46 -2.23
C ASP A 3 5.50 -16.22 -3.22
N ALA A 4 5.55 -15.11 -3.95
CA ALA A 4 4.56 -14.80 -4.96
C ALA A 4 4.58 -15.90 -6.04
N PRO A 5 3.42 -16.40 -6.51
CA PRO A 5 3.38 -17.45 -7.52
C PRO A 5 4.02 -16.98 -8.83
N ASP A 6 4.60 -17.91 -9.58
CA ASP A 6 5.16 -17.64 -10.91
C ASP A 6 4.12 -16.92 -11.79
N GLY A 7 4.52 -15.77 -12.34
CA GLY A 7 3.65 -14.91 -13.15
C GLY A 7 2.79 -13.93 -12.34
N ALA A 8 2.99 -13.80 -11.03
CA ALA A 8 2.48 -12.65 -10.27
C ALA A 8 3.15 -11.36 -10.74
N PHE A 9 2.36 -10.29 -10.84
CA PHE A 9 2.82 -8.96 -11.19
C PHE A 9 2.13 -7.93 -10.30
N CYS A 10 2.80 -6.80 -10.13
CA CYS A 10 2.24 -5.64 -9.46
C CYS A 10 1.05 -5.12 -10.28
N TRP A 11 -0.15 -5.11 -9.72
CA TRP A 11 -1.34 -4.64 -10.43
C TRP A 11 -1.31 -3.13 -10.74
N ILE A 12 -0.34 -2.39 -10.19
CA ILE A 12 -0.17 -0.94 -10.40
C ILE A 12 0.76 -0.64 -11.57
N CYS A 13 1.99 -1.19 -11.56
CA CYS A 13 2.98 -0.94 -12.61
C CYS A 13 3.08 -2.05 -13.65
N HIS A 14 2.39 -3.17 -13.44
CA HIS A 14 2.40 -4.38 -14.27
C HIS A 14 3.76 -5.08 -14.38
N GLU A 15 4.69 -4.79 -13.48
CA GLU A 15 5.99 -5.45 -13.41
C GLU A 15 5.96 -6.58 -12.36
N GLY A 16 6.72 -7.66 -12.62
CA GLY A 16 6.90 -8.77 -11.68
C GLY A 16 7.68 -8.37 -10.42
N ALA A 17 7.98 -9.34 -9.56
CA ALA A 17 8.99 -9.15 -8.53
C ALA A 17 10.32 -8.75 -9.20
N LYS A 18 10.96 -7.68 -8.74
CA LYS A 18 12.26 -7.26 -9.29
C LYS A 18 13.34 -8.06 -8.60
N GLU A 19 14.06 -8.88 -9.37
CA GLU A 19 15.25 -9.55 -8.87
C GLU A 19 16.30 -8.51 -8.44
N TRP A 20 16.90 -8.79 -7.30
CA TRP A 20 17.92 -8.00 -6.63
C TRP A 20 19.26 -8.10 -7.38
N PRO A 21 19.89 -7.00 -7.85
CA PRO A 21 21.27 -7.03 -8.29
C PRO A 21 22.21 -6.77 -7.09
N GLY A 22 22.35 -7.74 -6.19
CA GLY A 22 23.27 -7.63 -5.04
C GLY A 22 22.90 -6.56 -4.00
N ASP A 23 23.72 -6.44 -2.94
CA ASP A 23 23.50 -5.84 -1.59
C ASP A 23 22.90 -4.40 -1.45
N GLN A 24 22.05 -3.92 -2.36
CA GLN A 24 21.43 -2.60 -2.31
C GLN A 24 20.04 -2.62 -1.65
N PRO A 25 19.87 -2.05 -0.44
CA PRO A 25 18.57 -1.97 0.22
C PRO A 25 17.53 -1.29 -0.69
N GLY A 26 16.44 -2.02 -0.98
CA GLY A 26 15.40 -1.57 -1.90
C GLY A 26 14.62 -2.69 -2.59
N PHE A 27 14.62 -3.89 -2.01
CA PHE A 27 13.92 -5.05 -2.53
C PHE A 27 12.43 -4.72 -2.72
N GLN A 28 11.95 -4.79 -3.96
CA GLN A 28 10.54 -4.61 -4.28
C GLN A 28 9.92 -5.99 -4.47
N GLU A 29 9.79 -6.68 -3.34
CA GLU A 29 9.02 -7.91 -3.22
C GLU A 29 7.55 -7.63 -3.58
N LEU A 30 6.86 -8.61 -4.16
CA LEU A 30 5.44 -8.53 -4.42
C LEU A 30 4.67 -8.93 -3.15
N ASN A 31 4.01 -7.96 -2.53
CA ASN A 31 3.24 -8.17 -1.33
C ASN A 31 1.75 -8.31 -1.65
N ARG A 32 1.08 -9.22 -0.95
CA ARG A 32 -0.37 -9.38 -0.96
C ARG A 32 -0.86 -9.81 0.42
N ASP A 33 -1.65 -8.95 1.05
CA ASP A 33 -2.39 -9.31 2.27
C ASP A 33 -3.88 -8.96 2.14
N CYS A 34 -4.52 -9.57 1.14
CA CYS A 34 -5.96 -9.48 0.88
C CYS A 34 -6.46 -10.78 0.23
N SER A 35 -7.78 -11.00 0.21
CA SER A 35 -8.40 -12.20 -0.39
C SER A 35 -8.52 -12.16 -1.92
N CYS A 36 -7.68 -11.36 -2.61
CA CYS A 36 -7.61 -11.44 -4.06
C CYS A 36 -7.16 -12.84 -4.50
N ARG A 37 -7.84 -13.40 -5.51
CA ARG A 37 -7.60 -14.77 -5.98
C ARG A 37 -6.54 -14.81 -7.08
N GLY A 38 -5.84 -15.94 -7.19
CA GLY A 38 -4.82 -16.15 -8.22
C GLY A 38 -3.63 -15.20 -8.08
N SER A 39 -3.18 -14.63 -9.20
CA SER A 39 -2.10 -13.63 -9.27
C SER A 39 -2.58 -12.18 -9.06
N SER A 40 -3.86 -11.96 -8.74
CA SER A 40 -4.39 -10.62 -8.47
C SER A 40 -4.06 -10.14 -7.06
N GLY A 41 -3.97 -8.82 -6.89
CA GLY A 41 -3.77 -8.19 -5.58
C GLY A 41 -2.32 -8.15 -5.09
N TYR A 42 -1.37 -8.67 -5.87
CA TYR A 42 0.05 -8.47 -5.62
C TYR A 42 0.46 -7.07 -6.05
N SER A 43 1.22 -6.37 -5.21
CA SER A 43 1.79 -5.08 -5.52
C SER A 43 3.17 -4.94 -4.90
N HIS A 44 4.06 -4.19 -5.54
CA HIS A 44 5.24 -3.71 -4.85
C HIS A 44 4.82 -2.82 -3.69
N TRP A 45 5.56 -2.92 -2.58
CA TRP A 45 5.34 -2.07 -1.40
C TRP A 45 5.30 -0.57 -1.75
N SER A 46 6.32 -0.10 -2.47
CA SER A 46 6.44 1.31 -2.89
C SER A 46 5.28 1.76 -3.78
N CYS A 47 4.86 0.92 -4.73
CA CYS A 47 3.71 1.21 -5.58
C CYS A 47 2.42 1.34 -4.77
N LEU A 48 2.21 0.48 -3.78
CA LEU A 48 1.01 0.50 -2.95
C LEU A 48 0.92 1.77 -2.09
N VAL A 49 2.02 2.15 -1.44
CA VAL A 49 2.11 3.38 -0.64
C VAL A 49 1.87 4.61 -1.52
N GLN A 50 2.51 4.66 -2.70
CA GLN A 50 2.32 5.78 -3.63
C GLN A 50 0.88 5.85 -4.15
N TYR A 51 0.27 4.70 -4.45
CA TYR A 51 -1.13 4.64 -4.84
C TYR A 51 -2.04 5.21 -3.75
N ALA A 52 -1.82 4.81 -2.49
CA ALA A 52 -2.61 5.30 -1.36
C ALA A 52 -2.45 6.82 -1.16
N ALA A 53 -1.21 7.32 -1.21
CA ALA A 53 -0.91 8.76 -1.13
C ALA A 53 -1.58 9.56 -2.25
N ASN A 54 -1.53 9.07 -3.50
CA ASN A 54 -2.18 9.72 -4.63
C ASN A 54 -3.71 9.78 -4.47
N LYS A 55 -4.33 8.74 -3.89
CA LYS A 55 -5.77 8.74 -3.62
C LYS A 55 -6.19 9.78 -2.60
N VAL A 56 -5.34 10.06 -1.61
CA VAL A 56 -5.53 11.18 -0.66
C VAL A 56 -5.49 12.51 -1.41
N ALA A 57 -4.48 12.71 -2.27
CA ALA A 57 -4.31 13.94 -3.04
C ALA A 57 -5.46 14.20 -4.03
N GLU A 58 -6.07 13.15 -4.59
CA GLU A 58 -7.25 13.22 -5.46
C GLU A 58 -8.54 13.57 -4.71
N GLY A 59 -8.51 13.74 -3.38
CA GLY A 59 -9.68 14.03 -2.55
C GLY A 59 -10.58 12.83 -2.29
N GLY A 60 -10.06 11.61 -2.46
CA GLY A 60 -10.74 10.38 -2.07
C GLY A 60 -10.88 10.26 -0.55
N ASP A 61 -11.61 9.24 -0.10
CA ASP A 61 -11.59 8.83 1.31
C ASP A 61 -10.14 8.52 1.70
N ILE A 62 -9.59 9.41 2.53
CA ILE A 62 -8.20 9.42 2.94
C ILE A 62 -7.82 8.06 3.48
N THR A 63 -8.72 7.44 4.24
CA THR A 63 -8.41 6.24 5.01
C THR A 63 -8.62 4.95 4.24
N LYS A 64 -9.48 4.97 3.21
CA LYS A 64 -9.86 3.75 2.50
C LYS A 64 -8.69 3.15 1.73
N ALA A 65 -7.91 3.98 1.05
CA ALA A 65 -6.77 3.51 0.26
C ALA A 65 -5.64 2.91 1.13
N TRP A 66 -5.50 3.36 2.38
CA TRP A 66 -4.52 2.83 3.34
C TRP A 66 -5.01 1.59 4.09
N ARG A 67 -6.33 1.41 4.22
CA ARG A 67 -6.93 0.32 4.99
C ARG A 67 -7.37 -0.86 4.13
N GLU A 68 -7.78 -0.63 2.89
CA GLU A 68 -8.47 -1.61 2.07
C GLU A 68 -7.80 -1.83 0.72
N CYS A 69 -7.81 -3.09 0.28
CA CYS A 69 -7.41 -3.45 -1.07
C CYS A 69 -8.38 -2.83 -2.09
N PRO A 70 -7.90 -2.08 -3.10
CA PRO A 70 -8.77 -1.45 -4.09
C PRO A 70 -9.45 -2.44 -5.04
N LEU A 71 -8.99 -3.69 -5.09
CA LEU A 71 -9.53 -4.73 -5.97
C LEU A 71 -10.65 -5.54 -5.32
N CYS A 72 -10.49 -5.93 -4.05
CA CYS A 72 -11.47 -6.77 -3.35
C CYS A 72 -12.17 -6.09 -2.17
N ASN A 73 -11.81 -4.84 -1.84
CA ASN A 73 -12.31 -4.05 -0.71
C ASN A 73 -12.14 -4.71 0.67
N GLN A 74 -11.33 -5.76 0.76
CA GLN A 74 -10.98 -6.31 2.07
C GLN A 74 -9.92 -5.44 2.72
N ARG A 75 -10.01 -5.30 4.03
CA ARG A 75 -8.93 -4.71 4.83
C ARG A 75 -7.63 -5.50 4.65
N TYR A 76 -6.51 -4.77 4.56
CA TYR A 76 -5.19 -5.37 4.70
C TYR A 76 -5.10 -6.03 6.08
N ASN A 77 -4.43 -7.17 6.17
CA ASN A 77 -4.23 -7.88 7.43
C ASN A 77 -2.75 -7.94 7.81
N ASN A 78 -2.46 -8.56 8.96
CA ASN A 78 -1.13 -8.89 9.47
C ASN A 78 -0.11 -7.73 9.37
N GLU A 79 1.10 -8.03 8.92
CA GLU A 79 2.23 -7.08 8.82
C GLU A 79 1.93 -5.98 7.81
N LEU A 80 1.30 -6.28 6.67
CA LEU A 80 0.98 -5.26 5.66
C LEU A 80 0.06 -4.17 6.21
N GLN A 81 -0.86 -4.53 7.11
CA GLN A 81 -1.73 -3.54 7.76
C GLN A 81 -0.93 -2.56 8.62
N LEU A 82 0.06 -3.07 9.38
CA LEU A 82 0.91 -2.26 10.24
C LEU A 82 1.85 -1.39 9.40
N ASP A 83 2.48 -1.96 8.38
CA ASP A 83 3.36 -1.24 7.46
C ASP A 83 2.61 -0.10 6.77
N MET A 84 1.37 -0.35 6.30
CA MET A 84 0.52 0.68 5.67
C MET A 84 0.16 1.79 6.65
N ALA A 85 -0.06 1.47 7.93
CA ALA A 85 -0.32 2.46 8.96
C ALA A 85 0.93 3.32 9.25
N ASP A 86 2.11 2.71 9.35
CA ASP A 86 3.37 3.42 9.54
C ASP A 86 3.71 4.32 8.35
N ALA A 87 3.49 3.83 7.12
CA ALA A 87 3.65 4.62 5.91
C ALA A 87 2.66 5.79 5.82
N PHE A 88 1.43 5.59 6.29
CA PHE A 88 0.44 6.66 6.39
C PHE A 88 0.88 7.75 7.37
N ILE A 89 1.39 7.39 8.55
CA ILE A 89 1.92 8.35 9.53
C ILE A 89 3.09 9.13 8.93
N GLN A 90 4.04 8.45 8.31
CA GLN A 90 5.18 9.11 7.65
C GLN A 90 4.73 10.04 6.51
N MET A 91 3.71 9.66 5.76
CA MET A 91 3.12 10.51 4.72
C MET A 91 2.44 11.73 5.34
N ALA A 92 1.66 11.55 6.40
CA ALA A 92 0.98 12.63 7.11
C ALA A 92 1.97 13.62 7.74
N ASP A 93 3.07 13.13 8.32
CA ASP A 93 4.16 13.96 8.88
C ASP A 93 4.87 14.80 7.80
N GLN A 94 4.85 14.36 6.55
CA GLN A 94 5.44 15.09 5.41
C GLN A 94 4.48 16.12 4.80
N ILE A 95 3.19 16.09 5.14
CA ILE A 95 2.24 17.12 4.72
C ILE A 95 2.46 18.33 5.62
N ASP A 96 3.33 19.22 5.17
CA ASP A 96 3.68 20.50 5.81
C ASP A 96 2.55 21.55 5.66
N ASP A 97 1.30 21.12 5.82
CA ASP A 97 0.13 21.99 5.78
C ASP A 97 -0.67 21.84 7.08
N CYS A 98 -0.54 22.89 7.91
CA CYS A 98 -1.00 23.04 9.28
C CYS A 98 -2.54 23.04 9.43
N ASP A 99 -3.22 21.91 9.16
CA ASP A 99 -4.55 21.67 9.72
C ASP A 99 -4.68 20.26 10.35
N PRO A 100 -4.25 20.09 11.60
CA PRO A 100 -4.37 18.83 12.33
C PRO A 100 -5.83 18.36 12.54
N PHE A 101 -6.85 19.20 12.31
CA PHE A 101 -8.25 18.80 12.46
C PHE A 101 -8.79 17.99 11.28
N ARG A 102 -8.20 18.13 10.08
CA ARG A 102 -8.70 17.47 8.87
C ARG A 102 -8.49 15.94 8.87
N TYR A 103 -7.48 15.45 9.59
CA TYR A 103 -7.17 14.01 9.67
C TYR A 103 -7.73 13.33 10.93
N ALA A 104 -7.96 14.09 12.01
CA ALA A 104 -8.46 13.54 13.27
C ALA A 104 -9.91 13.04 13.17
N GLU A 105 -10.78 13.67 12.38
CA GLU A 105 -12.16 13.18 12.20
C GLU A 105 -12.23 11.86 11.41
N ALA A 106 -11.32 11.66 10.46
CA ALA A 106 -11.31 10.48 9.58
C ALA A 106 -10.89 9.19 10.29
N LEU A 107 -10.18 9.28 11.43
CA LEU A 107 -9.68 8.11 12.16
C LEU A 107 -10.68 7.56 13.22
N TRP A 108 -11.75 8.29 13.55
CA TRP A 108 -12.71 7.92 14.60
C TRP A 108 -14.19 7.81 14.14
N THR A 109 -14.44 7.86 12.83
CA THR A 109 -15.74 7.50 12.21
C THR A 109 -15.58 6.33 11.23
#